data_AF-A0A8J4XDK2-F1
#
_entry.id   AF-A0A8J4XDK2-F1
#
_cell.length_a   1.000
_cell.length_b   1.000
_cell.length_c   1.000
_cell.angle_alpha   90.00
_cell.angle_beta   90.00
_cell.angle_gamma   90.00
#
_symmetry.space_group_name_H-M   'P 1'
#
loop_
_entity.id
_entity.type
_entity.pdbx_description
1 polymer ?
#
loop_
_entity_poly.entity_id
_entity_poly.type
_entity_poly.pdbx_seq_one_letter_code
_entity_poly.pdbx_strand_id
1 'polypeptide(L)'
;KQLLEIQKKSKQRLQKREKELQELKKVVETHKSSAQTAVQETERIFTLVIKSLERRCSDLKELIRTQEKAAVSRAEELMKQLEQEIAQLKMRDTKIEELSHTQEPIHFLQSFQSVLDPPKSVTLPNISSDLTFGEVVKSLFHLREKVEECSKEEFGKILDEVSYVCMFTLTELQRREDFLK
;
A
#
# COMPACT_ATOMS: atom_id res chain seq x y z
N LYS A 1 15.02 -57.02 57.30
CA LYS A 1 15.90 -56.78 56.12
C LYS A 1 15.11 -56.30 54.88
N GLN A 2 14.04 -56.97 54.45
CA GLN A 2 13.27 -56.59 53.24
C GLN A 2 12.60 -55.20 53.30
N LEU A 3 12.03 -54.80 54.43
CA LEU A 3 11.39 -53.48 54.59
C LEU A 3 12.35 -52.30 54.35
N LEU A 4 13.62 -52.42 54.77
CA LEU A 4 14.63 -51.38 54.57
C LEU A 4 14.99 -51.21 53.09
N GLU A 5 15.04 -52.30 52.33
CA GLU A 5 15.26 -52.28 50.88
C GLU A 5 14.09 -51.61 50.13
N ILE A 6 12.84 -51.93 50.52
CA ILE A 6 11.65 -51.28 49.95
C ILE A 6 11.68 -49.77 50.25
N GLN A 7 12.01 -49.39 51.48
CA GLN A 7 12.11 -47.98 51.89
C GLN A 7 13.19 -47.24 51.08
N LYS A 8 14.37 -47.85 50.88
CA LYS A 8 15.45 -47.27 50.08
C LYS A 8 15.03 -47.07 48.63
N LYS A 9 14.42 -48.08 48.00
CA LYS A 9 13.88 -48.00 46.63
C LYS A 9 12.80 -46.93 46.49
N SER A 10 11.91 -46.82 47.48
CA SER A 10 10.86 -45.80 47.49
C SER A 10 11.44 -44.38 47.56
N LYS A 11 12.45 -44.15 48.41
CA LYS A 11 13.13 -42.85 48.52
C LYS A 11 13.84 -42.46 47.21
N GLN A 12 14.53 -43.40 46.58
CA GLN A 12 15.18 -43.16 45.27
C GLN A 12 14.17 -42.82 44.18
N ARG A 13 13.03 -43.54 44.12
CA ARG A 13 11.96 -43.26 43.17
C ARG A 13 11.32 -41.90 43.41
N LEU A 14 11.11 -41.51 44.67
CA LEU A 14 10.58 -40.19 45.03
C LEU A 14 11.50 -39.07 44.51
N GLN A 15 12.80 -39.13 44.83
CA GLN A 15 13.78 -38.14 44.37
C GLN A 15 13.82 -38.02 42.84
N LYS A 16 13.74 -39.15 42.13
CA LYS A 16 13.67 -39.16 40.66
C LYS A 16 12.42 -38.43 40.16
N ARG A 17 11.24 -38.71 40.74
CA ARG A 17 9.98 -38.07 40.34
C ARG A 17 9.95 -36.58 40.68
N GLU A 18 10.54 -36.16 41.79
CA GLU A 18 10.67 -34.74 42.15
C GLU A 18 11.53 -34.00 41.13
N LYS A 19 12.64 -34.60 40.68
CA LYS A 19 13.50 -34.04 39.63
C LYS A 19 12.77 -33.95 38.28
N GLU A 20 12.11 -35.03 37.84
CA GLU A 20 11.31 -35.05 36.61
C GLU A 20 10.21 -33.96 36.63
N LEU A 21 9.55 -33.76 37.79
CA LEU A 21 8.53 -32.73 37.95
C LEU A 21 9.12 -31.31 37.85
N GLN A 22 10.31 -31.07 38.41
CA GLN A 22 10.99 -29.77 38.29
C GLN A 22 11.40 -29.48 36.85
N GLU A 23 11.94 -30.48 36.14
CA GLU A 23 12.29 -30.37 34.72
C GLU A 23 11.05 -30.06 33.87
N LEU A 24 9.94 -30.76 34.10
CA LEU A 24 8.68 -30.51 33.40
C LEU A 24 8.15 -29.09 33.66
N LYS A 25 8.17 -28.62 34.91
CA LYS A 25 7.78 -27.24 35.23
C LYS A 25 8.60 -26.22 34.44
N LYS A 26 9.92 -26.44 34.33
CA LYS A 26 10.79 -25.55 33.55
C LYS A 26 10.43 -25.55 32.06
N VAL A 27 10.20 -26.72 31.47
CA VAL A 27 9.80 -26.84 30.05
C VAL A 27 8.48 -26.12 29.79
N VAL A 28 7.50 -26.29 30.68
CA VAL A 28 6.19 -25.62 30.56
C VAL A 28 6.34 -24.10 30.60
N GLU A 29 7.12 -23.56 31.53
CA GLU A 29 7.31 -22.10 31.63
C GLU A 29 8.09 -21.54 30.43
N THR A 30 9.13 -22.24 29.95
CA THR A 30 9.84 -21.86 28.72
C THR A 30 8.89 -21.83 27.52
N HIS A 31 8.03 -22.84 27.36
CA HIS A 31 7.08 -22.87 26.25
C HIS A 31 6.05 -21.75 26.34
N LYS A 32 5.48 -21.49 27.53
CA LYS A 32 4.57 -20.35 27.75
C LYS A 32 5.24 -19.03 27.38
N SER A 33 6.47 -18.81 27.85
CA SER A 33 7.23 -17.60 27.52
C SER A 33 7.46 -17.49 26.01
N SER A 34 7.82 -18.59 25.34
CA SER A 34 8.03 -18.61 23.89
C SER A 34 6.75 -18.29 23.12
N ALA A 35 5.62 -18.85 23.52
CA ALA A 35 4.33 -18.58 22.90
C ALA A 35 3.93 -17.11 23.07
N GLN A 36 4.13 -16.54 24.27
CA GLN A 36 3.86 -15.14 24.53
C GLN A 36 4.72 -14.21 23.65
N THR A 37 6.00 -14.52 23.49
CA THR A 37 6.89 -13.79 22.58
C THR A 37 6.40 -13.88 21.14
N ALA A 38 6.01 -15.07 20.68
CA ALA A 38 5.49 -15.25 19.32
C ALA A 38 4.22 -14.42 19.07
N VAL A 39 3.32 -14.32 20.06
CA VAL A 39 2.11 -13.47 19.97
C VAL A 39 2.49 -11.98 19.85
N GLN A 40 3.40 -11.49 20.70
CA GLN A 40 3.83 -10.09 20.68
C GLN A 40 4.54 -9.73 19.36
N GLU A 41 5.42 -10.60 18.87
CA GLU A 41 6.10 -10.41 17.59
C GLU A 41 5.12 -10.44 16.42
N THR A 42 4.10 -11.29 16.47
CA THR A 42 3.01 -11.30 15.48
C THR A 42 2.35 -9.93 15.40
N GLU A 43 1.87 -9.40 16.52
CA GLU A 43 1.23 -8.07 16.57
C GLU A 43 2.17 -6.96 16.05
N ARG A 44 3.43 -7.00 16.46
CA ARG A 44 4.46 -6.03 16.05
C ARG A 44 4.69 -6.07 14.54
N ILE A 45 4.86 -7.25 13.96
CA ILE A 45 5.15 -7.44 12.54
C ILE A 45 3.95 -6.98 11.69
N PHE A 46 2.73 -7.40 12.02
CA PHE A 46 1.53 -6.95 11.31
C PHE A 46 1.35 -5.44 11.36
N THR A 47 1.62 -4.83 12.52
CA THR A 47 1.59 -3.36 12.66
C THR A 47 2.59 -2.68 11.71
N LEU A 48 3.80 -3.22 11.55
CA LEU A 48 4.79 -2.67 10.63
C LEU A 48 4.35 -2.78 9.17
N VAL A 49 3.76 -3.92 8.78
CA VAL A 49 3.25 -4.14 7.42
C VAL A 49 2.11 -3.17 7.10
N ILE A 50 1.14 -3.02 8.01
CA ILE A 50 0.01 -2.09 7.86
C ILE A 50 0.52 -0.66 7.67
N LYS A 51 1.41 -0.19 8.56
CA LYS A 51 2.00 1.16 8.46
C LYS A 51 2.75 1.39 7.16
N SER A 52 3.42 0.37 6.62
CA SER A 52 4.10 0.44 5.32
C SER A 52 3.10 0.64 4.18
N LEU A 53 1.99 -0.11 4.19
CA LEU A 53 0.92 0.02 3.19
C LEU A 53 0.19 1.37 3.27
N GLU A 54 -0.08 1.86 4.48
CA GLU A 54 -0.67 3.19 4.71
C GLU A 54 0.21 4.31 4.17
N ARG A 55 1.54 4.21 4.38
CA ARG A 55 2.51 5.15 3.82
C ARG A 55 2.46 5.15 2.30
N ARG A 56 2.58 3.97 1.67
CA ARG A 56 2.51 3.82 0.20
C ARG A 56 1.20 4.36 -0.39
N CYS A 57 0.08 4.15 0.30
CA CYS A 57 -1.22 4.72 -0.09
C CYS A 57 -1.18 6.25 -0.06
N SER A 58 -0.58 6.83 0.97
CA SER A 58 -0.44 8.28 1.11
C SER A 58 0.45 8.87 0.01
N ASP A 59 1.62 8.26 -0.23
CA ASP A 59 2.56 8.67 -1.28
C ASP A 59 1.90 8.65 -2.66
N LEU A 60 1.13 7.60 -2.97
CA LEU A 60 0.43 7.48 -4.26
C LEU A 60 -0.67 8.54 -4.42
N LYS A 61 -1.45 8.81 -3.36
CA LYS A 61 -2.47 9.88 -3.39
C LYS A 61 -1.83 11.24 -3.64
N GLU A 62 -0.71 11.53 -2.97
CA GLU A 62 0.02 12.78 -3.15
C GLU A 62 0.56 12.91 -4.59
N LEU A 63 1.11 11.83 -5.15
CA LEU A 63 1.58 11.81 -6.54
C LEU A 63 0.45 12.10 -7.53
N ILE A 64 -0.72 11.46 -7.36
CA ILE A 64 -1.90 11.69 -8.20
C ILE A 64 -2.33 13.16 -8.14
N ARG A 65 -2.43 13.73 -6.93
CA ARG A 65 -2.83 15.14 -6.75
C ARG A 65 -1.81 16.12 -7.32
N THR A 66 -0.53 15.82 -7.18
CA THR A 66 0.55 16.63 -7.75
C THR A 66 0.48 16.65 -9.27
N GLN A 67 0.28 15.48 -9.89
CA GLN A 67 0.18 15.35 -11.33
C GLN A 67 -1.10 16.00 -11.88
N GLU A 68 -2.24 15.80 -11.20
CA GLU A 68 -3.51 16.47 -11.51
C GLU A 68 -3.33 17.99 -11.50
N LYS A 69 -2.79 18.55 -10.41
CA LYS A 69 -2.59 20.00 -10.29
C LYS A 69 -1.67 20.53 -11.38
N ALA A 70 -0.56 19.87 -11.66
CA ALA A 70 0.36 20.28 -12.72
C ALA A 70 -0.27 20.21 -14.12
N ALA A 71 -1.11 19.19 -14.40
CA ALA A 71 -1.82 19.09 -15.67
C ALA A 71 -2.88 20.18 -15.82
N VAL A 72 -3.69 20.40 -14.78
CA VAL A 72 -4.75 21.43 -14.76
C VAL A 72 -4.14 22.83 -14.90
N SER A 73 -3.11 23.17 -14.12
CA SER A 73 -2.50 24.51 -14.22
C SER A 73 -1.93 24.81 -15.61
N ARG A 74 -1.32 23.82 -16.28
CA ARG A 74 -0.86 23.99 -17.68
C ARG A 74 -2.03 24.17 -18.64
N ALA A 75 -3.11 23.41 -18.46
CA ALA A 75 -4.29 23.54 -19.30
C ALA A 75 -4.97 24.90 -19.12
N GLU A 76 -5.11 25.39 -17.88
CA GLU A 76 -5.66 26.71 -17.56
C GLU A 76 -4.82 27.86 -18.18
N GLU A 77 -3.50 27.75 -18.15
CA GLU A 77 -2.62 28.72 -18.80
C GLU A 77 -2.82 28.76 -20.32
N LEU A 78 -2.90 27.60 -20.97
CA LEU A 78 -3.19 27.50 -22.40
C LEU A 78 -4.59 28.03 -22.75
N MET A 79 -5.60 27.72 -21.93
CA MET A 79 -6.95 28.25 -22.09
C MET A 79 -6.96 29.78 -22.04
N LYS A 80 -6.29 30.38 -21.06
CA LYS A 80 -6.20 31.84 -20.94
C LYS A 80 -5.53 32.48 -22.15
N GLN A 81 -4.45 31.86 -22.67
CA GLN A 81 -3.77 32.36 -23.86
C GLN A 81 -4.68 32.28 -25.10
N LEU A 82 -5.43 31.17 -25.26
CA LEU A 82 -6.42 31.03 -26.34
C LEU A 82 -7.57 32.02 -26.23
N GLU A 83 -8.12 32.24 -25.03
CA GLU A 83 -9.18 33.23 -24.80
C GLU A 83 -8.72 34.64 -25.19
N GLN A 84 -7.47 34.99 -24.87
CA GLN A 84 -6.87 36.27 -25.26
C GLN A 84 -6.68 36.37 -26.79
N GLU A 85 -6.18 35.31 -27.44
CA GLU A 85 -6.02 35.27 -28.90
C GLU A 85 -7.39 35.42 -29.60
N ILE A 86 -8.42 34.70 -29.13
CA ILE A 86 -9.79 34.80 -29.65
C ILE A 86 -10.33 36.22 -29.49
N ALA A 87 -10.11 36.87 -28.34
CA ALA A 87 -10.56 38.24 -28.11
C ALA A 87 -9.87 39.24 -29.06
N GLN A 88 -8.56 39.08 -29.28
CA GLN A 88 -7.80 39.91 -30.22
C GLN A 88 -8.26 39.70 -31.67
N LEU A 89 -8.53 38.46 -32.06
CA LEU A 89 -9.06 38.12 -33.37
C LEU A 89 -10.46 38.71 -33.59
N LYS A 90 -11.36 38.61 -32.60
CA LYS A 90 -12.69 39.24 -32.68
C LYS A 90 -12.60 40.77 -32.83
N MET A 91 -11.75 41.42 -32.04
CA MET A 91 -11.56 42.87 -32.13
C MET A 91 -11.01 43.28 -33.51
N ARG A 92 -10.06 42.50 -34.04
CA ARG A 92 -9.51 42.70 -35.38
C ARG A 92 -10.58 42.55 -36.45
N ASP A 93 -11.40 41.51 -36.36
CA ASP A 93 -12.49 41.21 -37.31
C ASP A 93 -13.50 42.37 -37.36
N THR A 94 -13.96 42.85 -36.21
CA THR A 94 -14.84 44.05 -36.12
C THR A 94 -14.20 45.27 -36.78
N LYS A 95 -12.90 45.51 -36.55
CA LYS A 95 -12.20 46.66 -37.16
C LYS A 95 -12.06 46.54 -38.68
N ILE A 96 -11.89 45.32 -39.20
CA ILE A 96 -11.88 45.07 -40.65
C ILE A 96 -13.26 45.36 -41.24
N GLU A 97 -14.32 44.91 -40.57
CA GLU A 97 -15.70 45.14 -41.00
C GLU A 97 -16.06 46.63 -40.98
N GLU A 98 -15.65 47.40 -39.97
CA GLU A 98 -15.81 48.86 -39.96
C GLU A 98 -15.05 49.55 -41.12
N LEU A 99 -13.82 49.11 -41.38
CA LEU A 99 -12.99 49.66 -42.45
C LEU A 99 -13.56 49.39 -43.84
N SER A 100 -14.17 48.22 -44.07
CA SER A 100 -14.76 47.90 -45.39
C SER A 100 -15.94 48.80 -45.76
N HIS A 101 -16.57 49.43 -44.77
CA HIS A 101 -17.67 50.38 -44.97
C HIS A 101 -17.22 51.84 -44.95
N THR A 102 -15.94 52.13 -44.71
CA THR A 102 -15.40 53.49 -44.64
C THR A 102 -15.22 54.08 -46.04
N GLN A 103 -15.83 55.25 -46.30
CA GLN A 103 -15.69 55.98 -47.57
C GLN A 103 -14.58 57.04 -47.58
N GLU A 104 -13.96 57.34 -46.43
CA GLU A 104 -12.88 58.32 -46.31
C GLU A 104 -11.48 57.70 -46.53
N PRO A 105 -10.75 58.08 -47.60
CA PRO A 105 -9.49 57.42 -47.97
C PRO A 105 -8.36 57.57 -46.94
N ILE A 106 -8.29 58.71 -46.23
CA ILE A 106 -7.24 58.97 -45.24
C ILE A 106 -7.44 58.12 -43.99
N HIS A 107 -8.68 58.05 -43.47
CA HIS A 107 -9.03 57.22 -42.31
C HIS A 107 -8.82 55.74 -42.62
N PHE A 108 -9.17 55.31 -43.84
CA PHE A 108 -8.90 53.95 -44.32
C PHE A 108 -7.41 53.62 -44.24
N LEU A 109 -6.53 54.44 -44.83
CA LEU A 109 -5.09 54.19 -44.86
C LEU A 109 -4.47 54.13 -43.45
N GLN A 110 -4.86 55.04 -42.56
CA GLN A 110 -4.36 55.06 -41.17
C GLN A 110 -4.79 53.83 -40.38
N SER A 111 -6.04 53.41 -40.53
CA SER A 111 -6.59 52.28 -39.78
C SER A 111 -6.19 50.93 -40.37
N PHE A 112 -6.03 50.83 -41.70
CA PHE A 112 -5.59 49.61 -42.39
C PHE A 112 -4.24 49.11 -41.88
N GLN A 113 -3.31 50.01 -41.59
CA GLN A 113 -1.99 49.68 -41.04
C GLN A 113 -2.06 48.94 -39.70
N SER A 114 -3.03 49.26 -38.86
CA SER A 114 -3.23 48.57 -37.57
C SER A 114 -3.77 47.15 -37.70
N VAL A 115 -4.20 46.76 -38.90
CA VAL A 115 -4.80 45.47 -39.20
C VAL A 115 -3.94 44.65 -40.17
N LEU A 116 -2.70 45.03 -40.44
CA LEU A 116 -1.82 44.23 -41.31
C LEU A 116 -1.31 42.99 -40.58
N ASP A 117 -0.86 43.13 -39.34
CA ASP A 117 -0.21 42.04 -38.61
C ASP A 117 -1.22 41.23 -37.80
N PRO A 118 -1.38 39.91 -38.05
CA PRO A 118 -2.28 39.08 -37.28
C PRO A 118 -1.78 38.92 -35.82
N PRO A 119 -2.70 38.67 -34.86
CA PRO A 119 -2.32 38.33 -33.50
C PRO A 119 -1.39 37.11 -33.46
N LYS A 120 -0.51 37.05 -32.46
CA LYS A 120 0.40 35.92 -32.28
C LYS A 120 -0.41 34.68 -31.93
N SER A 121 -0.21 33.59 -32.68
CA SER A 121 -0.92 32.34 -32.44
C SER A 121 -0.25 31.46 -31.39
N VAL A 122 -1.07 30.89 -30.51
CA VAL A 122 -0.65 29.95 -29.48
C VAL A 122 -0.49 28.56 -30.09
N THR A 123 0.70 27.96 -29.94
CA THR A 123 0.92 26.56 -30.36
C THR A 123 0.33 25.60 -29.34
N LEU A 124 -0.69 24.86 -29.74
CA LEU A 124 -1.34 23.88 -28.87
C LEU A 124 -0.59 22.54 -28.90
N PRO A 125 -0.37 21.90 -27.75
CA PRO A 125 0.09 20.52 -27.71
C PRO A 125 -0.99 19.59 -28.24
N ASN A 126 -0.60 18.37 -28.64
CA ASN A 126 -1.56 17.35 -29.05
C ASN A 126 -2.48 16.99 -27.86
N ILE A 127 -3.75 17.35 -27.94
CA ILE A 127 -4.74 17.11 -26.88
C ILE A 127 -5.24 15.66 -27.03
N SER A 128 -4.79 14.78 -26.12
CA SER A 128 -5.35 13.43 -26.00
C SER A 128 -6.47 13.43 -24.97
N SER A 129 -7.64 12.91 -25.34
CA SER A 129 -8.79 12.71 -24.46
C SER A 129 -8.64 11.52 -23.49
N ASP A 130 -7.61 10.69 -23.67
CA ASP A 130 -7.47 9.41 -22.96
C ASP A 130 -6.70 9.52 -21.63
N LEU A 131 -6.40 10.74 -21.19
CA LEU A 131 -5.60 11.03 -20.00
C LEU A 131 -6.42 10.89 -18.71
N THR A 132 -6.92 9.68 -18.44
CA THR A 132 -7.62 9.34 -17.20
C THR A 132 -6.73 8.52 -16.26
N PHE A 133 -7.01 8.57 -14.96
CA PHE A 133 -6.35 7.72 -13.97
C PHE A 133 -6.90 6.28 -13.95
N GLY A 134 -7.63 5.85 -15.00
CA GLY A 134 -8.21 4.50 -15.08
C GLY A 134 -7.17 3.39 -15.00
N GLU A 135 -6.02 3.55 -15.67
CA GLU A 135 -4.91 2.59 -15.61
C GLU A 135 -4.26 2.51 -14.22
N VAL A 136 -4.25 3.62 -13.47
CA VAL A 136 -3.78 3.63 -12.08
C VAL A 136 -4.72 2.80 -11.21
N VAL A 137 -6.04 2.95 -11.38
CA VAL A 137 -7.04 2.15 -10.66
C VAL A 137 -6.91 0.66 -11.02
N LYS A 138 -6.75 0.31 -12.29
CA LYS A 138 -6.49 -1.09 -12.71
C LYS A 138 -5.24 -1.66 -12.06
N SER A 139 -4.15 -0.89 -12.04
CA SER A 139 -2.90 -1.29 -11.38
C SER A 139 -3.07 -1.50 -9.87
N LEU A 140 -3.93 -0.71 -9.21
CA LEU A 140 -4.27 -0.88 -7.80
C LEU A 140 -5.06 -2.17 -7.54
N PHE A 141 -5.98 -2.55 -8.42
CA PHE A 141 -6.65 -3.85 -8.33
C PHE A 141 -5.65 -5.00 -8.46
N HIS A 142 -4.72 -4.92 -9.40
CA HIS A 142 -3.68 -5.92 -9.55
C HIS A 142 -2.78 -6.03 -8.31
N LEU A 143 -2.41 -4.89 -7.71
CA LEU A 143 -1.66 -4.87 -6.44
C LEU A 143 -2.43 -5.58 -5.32
N ARG A 144 -3.74 -5.31 -5.20
CA ARG A 144 -4.60 -5.96 -4.20
C ARG A 144 -4.60 -7.47 -4.36
N GLU A 145 -4.80 -7.96 -5.58
CA GLU A 145 -4.80 -9.41 -5.86
C GLU A 145 -3.46 -10.05 -5.48
N LYS A 146 -2.34 -9.40 -5.81
CA LYS A 146 -1.00 -9.91 -5.46
C LYS A 146 -0.74 -9.94 -3.97
N VAL A 147 -1.20 -8.93 -3.22
CA VAL A 147 -1.11 -8.93 -1.76
C VAL A 147 -1.95 -10.05 -1.15
N GLU A 148 -3.17 -10.27 -1.65
CA GLU A 148 -4.05 -11.34 -1.16
C GLU A 148 -3.50 -12.74 -1.45
N GLU A 149 -2.97 -12.96 -2.66
CA GLU A 149 -2.34 -14.22 -3.07
C GLU A 149 -1.13 -14.54 -2.19
N CYS A 150 -0.20 -13.59 -2.07
CA CYS A 150 1.00 -13.73 -1.24
C CYS A 150 0.63 -13.98 0.23
N SER A 151 -0.35 -13.23 0.76
CA SER A 151 -0.81 -13.42 2.13
C SER A 151 -1.31 -14.85 2.36
N LYS A 152 -2.18 -15.38 1.49
CA LYS A 152 -2.70 -16.74 1.64
C LYS A 152 -1.60 -17.80 1.66
N GLU A 153 -0.61 -17.68 0.78
CA GLU A 153 0.52 -18.62 0.72
C GLU A 153 1.34 -18.59 2.00
N GLU A 154 1.75 -17.41 2.46
CA GLU A 154 2.61 -17.27 3.64
C GLU A 154 1.88 -17.64 4.93
N PHE A 155 0.59 -17.31 5.05
CA PHE A 155 -0.22 -17.74 6.19
C PHE A 155 -0.36 -19.27 6.26
N GLY A 156 -0.42 -19.96 5.12
CA GLY A 156 -0.42 -21.43 5.11
C GLY A 156 0.83 -22.00 5.79
N LYS A 157 2.02 -21.49 5.41
CA LYS A 157 3.30 -21.91 5.99
C LYS A 157 3.37 -21.64 7.50
N ILE A 158 2.91 -20.46 7.93
CA ILE A 158 2.88 -20.09 9.35
C ILE A 158 1.94 -21.00 10.15
N LEU A 159 0.77 -21.34 9.60
CA LEU A 159 -0.18 -22.24 10.26
C LEU A 159 0.40 -23.65 10.43
N ASP A 160 1.12 -24.14 9.43
CA ASP A 160 1.82 -25.42 9.52
C ASP A 160 2.83 -25.39 10.68
N GLU A 161 3.67 -24.35 10.77
CA GLU A 161 4.63 -24.18 11.87
C GLU A 161 3.97 -24.17 13.25
N VAL A 162 2.85 -23.45 13.41
CA VAL A 162 2.10 -23.41 14.67
C VAL A 162 1.56 -24.79 15.05
N SER A 163 1.13 -25.60 14.07
CA SER A 163 0.59 -26.94 14.32
C SER A 163 1.65 -27.94 14.84
N TYR A 164 2.92 -27.77 14.47
CA TYR A 164 4.03 -28.63 14.89
C TYR A 164 4.52 -28.37 16.32
N VAL A 165 4.18 -27.22 16.93
CA VAL A 165 4.69 -26.78 18.24
C VAL A 165 4.02 -27.48 19.43
N CYS A 166 3.19 -28.50 19.19
CA CYS A 166 2.49 -29.24 20.23
C CYS A 166 3.49 -29.97 21.17
N MET A 167 3.55 -29.56 22.44
CA MET A 167 4.52 -30.00 23.44
C MET A 167 4.46 -31.50 23.77
N PHE A 168 3.36 -32.16 23.41
CA PHE A 168 3.19 -33.60 23.59
C PHE A 168 3.24 -34.28 22.22
N THR A 169 4.34 -34.97 21.94
CA THR A 169 4.19 -36.20 21.18
C THR A 169 3.36 -37.14 22.07
N LEU A 170 2.12 -37.42 21.65
CA LEU A 170 1.17 -38.31 22.35
C LEU A 170 1.74 -39.72 22.64
N THR A 171 2.95 -40.03 22.18
CA THR A 171 3.64 -41.32 22.28
C THR A 171 4.26 -41.63 23.65
N GLU A 172 4.50 -40.66 24.53
CA GLU A 172 5.18 -40.95 25.81
C GLU A 172 4.25 -41.26 27.01
N LEU A 173 2.95 -40.99 26.90
CA LEU A 173 2.01 -41.31 27.99
C LEU A 173 1.51 -42.76 27.97
N GLN A 174 1.59 -43.46 26.83
CA GLN A 174 1.13 -44.85 26.71
C GLN A 174 2.09 -45.89 27.30
N ARG A 175 3.37 -45.55 27.54
CA ARG A 175 4.35 -46.51 28.11
C ARG A 175 4.21 -46.72 29.63
N ARG A 176 3.21 -46.11 30.28
CA ARG A 176 2.94 -46.26 31.73
C ARG A 176 1.86 -47.28 32.07
N GLU A 177 1.00 -47.67 31.13
CA GLU A 177 0.00 -48.74 31.38
C GLU A 177 0.62 -50.14 31.42
N ASP A 178 1.83 -50.32 30.86
CA ASP A 178 2.56 -51.60 30.91
C ASP A 178 3.25 -51.90 32.26
N PHE A 179 3.20 -50.99 33.24
CA PHE A 179 3.80 -51.18 34.57
C PHE A 179 2.82 -51.73 35.63
N LEU A 180 1.60 -52.08 35.24
CA LEU A 180 0.59 -52.69 36.11
C LEU A 180 0.25 -54.16 35.75
N LYS A 181 1.15 -54.85 35.05
CA LYS A 181 1.15 -56.32 34.96
C LYS A 181 2.33 -56.91 35.73
#